data_AF-A0AB33CL07-F1
#
_entry.id   AF-A0AB33CL07-F1
#
_cell.length_a   1.000
_cell.length_b   1.000
_cell.length_c   1.000
_cell.angle_alpha   90.00
_cell.angle_beta   90.00
_cell.angle_gamma   90.00
#
_symmetry.space_group_name_H-M   'P 1'
#
loop_
_entity.id
_entity.type
_entity.pdbx_description
1 polymer ?
#
loop_
_entity_poly.entity_id
_entity_poly.type
_entity_poly.pdbx_seq_one_letter_code
_entity_poly.pdbx_strand_id
1 'polypeptide(L)' 'MMGAAEHSTFWLLYGHYGPTMSLEQFRAEFMPKLTMKTLQNWIARGDAPRPVNGVLDVRDVATWWDQQRSR' A
#
# COMPACT_ATOMS: atom_id res chain seq x y z
N MET A 1 -10.92 -7.38 20.41
CA MET A 1 -10.98 -8.70 19.74
C MET A 1 -9.74 -8.82 18.87
N MET A 2 -9.05 -9.96 18.95
CA MET A 2 -7.77 -10.33 18.29
C MET A 2 -7.54 -9.66 16.93
N GLY A 3 -6.39 -9.03 16.62
CA GLY A 3 -5.03 -9.57 16.73
C GLY A 3 -4.71 -10.62 15.65
N ALA A 4 -5.60 -10.83 14.68
CA ALA A 4 -5.61 -12.02 13.83
C ALA A 4 -5.18 -11.81 12.35
N ALA A 5 -4.77 -10.61 11.94
CA ALA A 5 -4.36 -10.35 10.55
C ALA A 5 -3.08 -9.50 10.39
N GLU A 6 -2.56 -8.91 11.48
CA GLU A 6 -1.50 -7.88 11.46
C GLU A 6 -0.12 -8.38 10.98
N HIS A 7 -0.01 -9.66 10.61
CA HIS A 7 1.25 -10.26 10.18
C HIS A 7 1.21 -10.86 8.77
N SER A 8 0.08 -10.96 8.05
CA SER A 8 0.12 -11.64 6.74
C SER A 8 0.49 -10.72 5.57
N THR A 9 -0.22 -9.60 5.37
CA THR A 9 0.06 -8.73 4.22
C THR A 9 1.43 -8.07 4.32
N PHE A 10 1.85 -7.63 5.52
CA PHE A 10 3.18 -7.05 5.71
C PHE A 10 4.30 -8.02 5.32
N TRP A 11 4.31 -9.26 5.83
CA TRP A 11 5.39 -10.21 5.51
C TRP A 11 5.40 -10.62 4.04
N LEU A 12 4.23 -10.71 3.39
CA LEU A 12 4.15 -10.98 1.95
C LEU A 12 4.78 -9.86 1.12
N LEU A 13 4.42 -8.60 1.41
CA LEU A 13 4.97 -7.45 0.70
C LEU A 13 6.45 -7.26 1.03
N TYR A 14 6.84 -7.43 2.29
CA TYR A 14 8.24 -7.28 2.71
C TYR A 14 9.14 -8.34 2.08
N GLY A 15 8.67 -9.58 1.97
CA GLY A 15 9.42 -10.65 1.31
C GLY A 15 9.62 -10.40 -0.19
N HIS A 16 8.70 -9.70 -0.85
CA HIS A 16 8.76 -9.45 -2.29
C HIS A 16 9.44 -8.12 -2.66
N TYR A 17 9.15 -7.04 -1.91
CA TYR A 17 9.60 -5.68 -2.21
C TYR A 17 10.64 -5.13 -1.22
N GLY A 18 10.82 -5.77 -0.06
CA GLY A 18 11.65 -5.25 1.02
C GLY A 18 10.94 -4.18 1.87
N PRO A 19 11.66 -3.23 2.48
CA PRO A 19 11.06 -2.24 3.38
C PRO A 19 10.22 -1.17 2.66
N THR A 20 10.48 -0.92 1.38
CA THR A 20 9.85 0.15 0.60
C THR A 20 9.46 -0.35 -0.78
N MET A 21 8.39 0.20 -1.36
CA MET A 21 8.00 -0.08 -2.75
C MET A 21 7.73 1.21 -3.52
N SER A 22 7.97 1.19 -4.84
CA SER A 22 7.68 2.32 -5.72
C SER A 22 6.18 2.50 -5.93
N LEU A 23 5.75 3.73 -6.23
CA LEU A 23 4.35 4.01 -6.62
C LEU A 23 3.89 3.17 -7.81
N GLU A 24 4.79 2.86 -8.74
CA GLU A 24 4.53 1.98 -9.89
C GLU A 24 4.24 0.54 -9.48
N GLN A 25 5.03 -0.01 -8.56
CA GLN A 25 4.82 -1.35 -8.01
C GLN A 25 3.51 -1.40 -7.24
N PHE A 26 3.22 -0.37 -6.42
CA PHE A 26 1.97 -0.29 -5.68
C PHE A 26 0.76 -0.22 -6.62
N ARG A 27 0.84 0.62 -7.67
CA ARG A 27 -0.20 0.69 -8.69
C ARG A 27 -0.40 -0.66 -9.37
N ALA A 28 0.68 -1.32 -9.76
CA ALA A 28 0.61 -2.60 -10.47
C ALA A 28 -0.03 -3.69 -9.62
N GLU A 29 0.30 -3.77 -8.34
CA GLU A 29 -0.17 -4.81 -7.44
C GLU A 29 -1.61 -4.59 -6.96
N PHE A 30 -1.91 -3.37 -6.45
CA PHE A 30 -3.18 -3.11 -5.79
C PHE A 30 -4.22 -2.46 -6.70
N MET A 31 -3.78 -1.71 -7.70
CA MET A 31 -4.64 -0.84 -8.50
C MET A 31 -4.28 -0.85 -10.00
N PRO A 32 -4.12 -2.03 -10.65
CA PRO A 32 -3.52 -2.12 -11.99
C PRO A 32 -4.29 -1.33 -13.06
N LYS A 33 -5.60 -1.16 -12.85
CA LYS A 33 -6.51 -0.44 -13.75
C LYS A 33 -6.50 1.09 -13.55
N LEU A 34 -5.96 1.61 -12.43
CA LEU A 34 -5.91 3.05 -12.19
C LEU A 34 -4.73 3.67 -12.94
N THR A 35 -4.91 4.85 -13.54
CA THR A 35 -3.77 5.60 -14.10
C THR A 35 -2.89 6.17 -12.99
N MET A 36 -1.61 6.46 -13.28
CA MET A 36 -0.71 7.10 -12.31
C MET A 36 -1.25 8.45 -11.83
N LYS A 37 -1.87 9.24 -12.71
CA LYS A 37 -2.51 10.51 -12.36
C LYS A 37 -3.64 10.31 -11.34
N THR A 38 -4.48 9.29 -11.54
CA THR A 38 -5.55 8.97 -10.59
C THR A 38 -5.00 8.53 -9.25
N LEU A 39 -3.93 7.72 -9.24
CA LEU A 39 -3.25 7.31 -8.00
C LEU A 39 -2.68 8.52 -7.25
N GLN A 40 -2.03 9.46 -7.94
CA GLN A 40 -1.54 10.69 -7.32
C GLN A 40 -2.67 11.53 -6.71
N ASN A 41 -3.82 11.62 -7.38
CA ASN A 41 -5.00 12.29 -6.81
C ASN A 41 -5.51 11.58 -5.55
N TRP A 42 -5.51 10.25 -5.51
CA TRP A 42 -5.87 9.49 -4.32
C TRP A 42 -4.93 9.75 -3.15
N ILE A 43 -3.62 9.75 -3.42
CA ILE A 43 -2.59 10.09 -2.42
C ILE A 43 -2.82 11.51 -1.89
N ALA A 44 -3.10 12.48 -2.77
CA ALA A 44 -3.38 13.86 -2.37
C ALA A 44 -4.64 14.00 -1.49
N ARG A 45 -5.64 13.13 -1.68
CA ARG A 45 -6.87 13.09 -0.86
C ARG A 45 -6.72 12.26 0.42
N GLY A 46 -5.64 11.50 0.56
CA GLY A 46 -5.43 10.56 1.67
C GLY A 46 -6.15 9.21 1.50
N ASP A 47 -6.61 8.87 0.29
CA ASP A 47 -7.21 7.57 -0.03
C ASP A 47 -6.18 6.44 -0.20
N ALA A 48 -4.89 6.79 -0.30
CA ALA A 48 -3.78 5.85 -0.49
C ALA A 48 -2.58 6.24 0.40
N PRO A 49 -1.66 5.29 0.69
CA PRO A 49 -0.46 5.55 1.48
C PRO A 49 0.36 6.71 0.91
N ARG A 50 0.89 7.55 1.80
CA ARG A 50 1.65 8.74 1.39
C ARG A 50 3.11 8.36 1.13
N PRO A 51 3.67 8.66 -0.05
CA PRO A 51 5.07 8.42 -0.32
C PRO A 51 5.97 9.38 0.44
N VAL A 52 7.08 8.84 0.95
CA VAL A 52 8.19 9.57 1.56
C VAL A 52 9.35 9.50 0.58
N ASN A 53 9.86 10.66 0.15
CA ASN A 53 10.91 10.74 -0.87
C ASN A 53 10.61 9.96 -2.17
N GLY A 54 9.33 9.83 -2.54
CA GLY A 54 8.90 9.16 -3.77
C GLY A 54 8.70 7.64 -3.66
N VAL A 55 8.91 7.04 -2.49
CA VAL A 55 8.66 5.61 -2.22
C VAL A 55 7.63 5.45 -1.12
N LEU A 56 6.92 4.32 -1.12
CA LEU A 56 5.97 3.94 -0.07
C LEU A 56 6.65 3.01 0.93
N ASP A 57 6.39 3.22 2.22
CA ASP A 57 6.75 2.26 3.25
C ASP A 57 5.81 1.04 3.18
N VAL A 58 6.38 -0.16 3.18
CA VAL A 58 5.61 -1.39 3.03
C VAL A 58 4.68 -1.64 4.23
N ARG A 59 5.02 -1.17 5.44
CA ARG A 59 4.13 -1.26 6.61
C ARG A 59 2.91 -0.37 6.44
N ASP A 60 3.09 0.84 5.93
CA ASP A 60 1.97 1.74 5.64
C ASP A 60 1.06 1.17 4.55
N VAL A 61 1.64 0.58 3.51
CA VAL A 61 0.89 -0.11 2.44
C VAL A 61 0.11 -1.30 3.00
N ALA A 62 0.74 -2.15 3.81
CA ALA A 62 0.07 -3.28 4.43
C ALA A 62 -1.09 -2.83 5.32
N THR A 63 -0.85 -1.84 6.18
CA THR A 63 -1.86 -1.29 7.08
C THR A 63 -3.05 -0.72 6.32
N TRP A 64 -2.79 0.06 5.26
CA TRP A 64 -3.84 0.58 4.39
C TRP A 64 -4.64 -0.54 3.73
N TRP A 65 -3.98 -1.58 3.21
CA TRP A 65 -4.66 -2.69 2.55
C TRP A 65 -5.54 -3.49 3.51
N ASP A 66 -5.05 -3.79 4.71
CA ASP A 66 -5.83 -4.46 5.75
C ASP A 66 -7.06 -3.64 6.15
N GLN A 67 -6.94 -2.31 6.25
CA GLN A 67 -8.08 -1.42 6.51
C GLN A 67 -9.13 -1.45 5.39
N GLN A 68 -8.72 -1.53 4.12
CA GLN A 68 -9.66 -1.64 2.98
C GLN A 68 -10.44 -2.96 3.03
N ARG A 69 -9.80 -4.06 3.45
CA ARG A 69 -10.43 -5.40 3.53
C ARG A 69 -11.35 -5.59 4.74
N SER A 70 -11.19 -4.74 5.76
CA SER A 70 -12.04 -4.76 6.94
C SER A 70 -13.32 -3.92 6.79
N ARG A 71 -13.47 -3.19 5.68
CA ARG A 71 -14.70 -2.45 5.32
C ARG A 71 -15.61 -3.29 4.45
#